data_AF-A0AAW6ZS97-F1
#
_entry.id   AF-A0AAW6ZS97-F1
#
_cell.length_a   1.000
_cell.length_b   1.000
_cell.length_c   1.000
_cell.angle_alpha   90.00
_cell.angle_beta   90.00
_cell.angle_gamma   90.00
#
_symmetry.space_group_name_H-M   'P 1'
#
loop_
_entity.id
_entity.type
_entity.pdbx_description
1 polymer ?
#
loop_
_entity_poly.entity_id
_entity_poly.type
_entity_poly.pdbx_seq_one_letter_code
_entity_poly.pdbx_strand_id
1 'polypeptide(L)'
;MKKLLTLSLLTISASGYAAQCRVDINNEVRMDGQNLEIVHTNGEKAVVDGDNNLFIKGELIELDDDQKAAIENYREKMNAYIPQAKQLASDGLALANDIIDDIAVSLDAPDSFDNVKVAVKDFFADVEARYYKDGDFILPADSFDSMTESWSQDFEKAQEIFNKEFLTSAFDALSAKMKEDGGLNLTALSESMAELQAKVQERLAEHSKDVEKQAEDLCESLDDMAGEEQDLLKKIPELKDYQVFTI
;
A
#
# COMPACT_ATOMS: atom_id res chain seq x y z
N MET A 1 36.45 -27.19 -7.53
CA MET A 1 35.59 -26.46 -8.46
C MET A 1 34.43 -25.87 -7.66
N LYS A 2 34.51 -24.60 -7.28
CA LYS A 2 33.47 -23.89 -6.52
C LYS A 2 32.45 -23.35 -7.53
N LYS A 3 31.26 -23.93 -7.59
CA LYS A 3 30.12 -23.30 -8.27
C LYS A 3 29.57 -22.25 -7.30
N LEU A 4 29.91 -20.99 -7.56
CA LEU A 4 29.19 -19.84 -6.99
C LEU A 4 27.77 -19.89 -7.57
N LEU A 5 26.78 -20.19 -6.72
CA LEU A 5 25.39 -19.91 -7.00
C LEU A 5 25.25 -18.38 -7.04
N THR A 6 25.37 -17.82 -8.24
CA THR A 6 24.97 -16.44 -8.52
C THR A 6 23.46 -16.40 -8.38
N LEU A 7 23.00 -15.83 -7.27
CA LEU A 7 21.63 -15.42 -7.06
C LEU A 7 21.33 -14.31 -8.09
N SER A 8 20.77 -14.70 -9.25
CA SER A 8 20.18 -13.73 -10.16
C SER A 8 18.97 -13.15 -9.45
N LEU A 9 19.17 -12.02 -8.76
CA LEU A 9 18.07 -11.10 -8.49
C LEU A 9 17.45 -10.80 -9.86
N LEU A 10 16.21 -11.22 -10.06
CA LEU A 10 15.37 -10.68 -11.11
C LEU A 10 15.31 -9.17 -10.86
N THR A 11 16.11 -8.42 -11.61
CA THR A 11 15.88 -7.01 -11.82
C THR A 11 14.60 -6.92 -12.64
N ILE A 12 13.45 -6.96 -11.94
CA ILE A 12 12.20 -6.48 -12.51
C ILE A 12 12.52 -5.07 -12.97
N SER A 13 12.49 -4.88 -14.29
CA SER A 13 12.86 -3.63 -14.92
C SER A 13 11.70 -2.67 -14.72
N ALA A 14 11.55 -2.13 -13.50
CA ALA A 14 10.54 -1.13 -13.16
C ALA A 14 10.73 0.20 -13.90
N SER A 15 11.82 0.34 -14.68
CA SER A 15 12.26 1.54 -15.36
C SER A 15 11.35 2.02 -16.51
N GLY A 16 10.32 1.24 -16.90
CA GLY A 16 9.30 1.68 -17.85
C GLY A 16 8.06 2.33 -17.22
N TYR A 17 7.75 1.99 -15.97
CA TYR A 17 6.45 2.26 -15.34
C TYR A 17 6.48 3.41 -14.33
N ALA A 18 7.64 3.70 -13.74
CA ALA A 18 7.81 4.77 -12.76
C ALA A 18 7.58 6.20 -13.32
N ALA A 19 7.45 6.36 -14.64
CA ALA A 19 7.26 7.67 -15.26
C ALA A 19 5.78 8.14 -15.31
N GLN A 20 4.81 7.23 -15.16
CA GLN A 20 3.39 7.52 -15.38
C GLN A 20 2.58 7.82 -14.11
N CYS A 21 3.21 7.94 -12.93
CA CYS A 21 2.47 8.10 -11.67
C CYS A 21 3.02 9.14 -10.70
N ARG A 22 3.80 10.10 -11.20
CA ARG A 22 4.48 11.06 -10.34
C ARG A 22 3.52 12.17 -9.95
N VAL A 23 2.60 11.84 -9.04
CA VAL A 23 1.60 12.77 -8.52
C VAL A 23 2.06 13.28 -7.15
N ASP A 24 2.27 14.58 -7.06
CA ASP A 24 2.47 15.30 -5.81
C ASP A 24 1.11 15.68 -5.20
N ILE A 25 1.05 15.70 -3.86
CA ILE A 25 -0.13 16.09 -3.08
C ILE A 25 0.19 17.43 -2.40
N ASN A 26 -0.37 18.51 -2.92
CA ASN A 26 -0.06 19.87 -2.46
C ASN A 26 -0.76 20.25 -1.16
N ASN A 27 -1.96 19.70 -0.93
CA ASN A 27 -2.79 20.02 0.23
C ASN A 27 -3.27 18.73 0.89
N GLU A 28 -3.32 18.74 2.23
CA GLU A 28 -3.82 17.60 2.98
C GLU A 28 -5.31 17.44 2.68
N VAL A 29 -5.73 16.20 2.44
CA VAL A 29 -7.13 15.86 2.21
C VAL A 29 -7.64 14.98 3.35
N ARG A 30 -8.84 15.29 3.82
CA ARG A 30 -9.55 14.49 4.81
C ARG A 30 -10.88 14.03 4.26
N MET A 31 -11.19 12.77 4.47
CA MET A 31 -12.37 12.11 3.92
C MET A 31 -12.94 11.13 4.93
N ASP A 32 -14.27 11.14 5.09
CA ASP A 32 -14.99 10.25 6.03
C ASP A 32 -15.93 9.27 5.30
N GLY A 33 -15.86 9.21 3.96
CA GLY A 33 -16.77 8.46 3.10
C GLY A 33 -17.94 9.30 2.58
N GLN A 34 -18.17 10.50 3.11
CA GLN A 34 -19.20 11.44 2.65
C GLN A 34 -18.62 12.81 2.34
N ASN A 35 -17.91 13.42 3.28
CA ASN A 35 -17.35 14.76 3.13
C ASN A 35 -15.96 14.69 2.49
N LEU A 36 -15.58 15.79 1.84
CA LEU A 36 -14.22 16.03 1.35
C LEU A 36 -13.74 17.35 1.93
N GLU A 37 -12.72 17.31 2.79
CA GLU A 37 -12.06 18.50 3.33
C GLU A 37 -10.65 18.60 2.77
N ILE A 38 -10.33 19.75 2.16
CA ILE A 38 -8.99 20.08 1.68
C ILE A 38 -8.42 21.17 2.59
N VAL A 39 -7.30 20.87 3.24
CA VAL A 39 -6.62 21.75 4.18
C VAL A 39 -5.43 22.39 3.48
N HIS A 40 -5.55 23.70 3.25
CA HIS A 40 -4.48 24.47 2.65
C HIS A 40 -3.30 24.66 3.62
N THR A 41 -2.09 24.88 3.08
CA THR A 41 -0.85 25.06 3.85
C THR A 41 -0.91 26.18 4.90
N ASN A 42 -1.76 27.19 4.71
CA ASN A 42 -1.99 28.28 5.66
C ASN A 42 -3.04 27.94 6.76
N GLY A 43 -3.60 26.72 6.76
CA GLY A 43 -4.62 26.24 7.68
C GLY A 43 -6.07 26.54 7.28
N GLU A 44 -6.30 27.26 6.17
CA GLU A 44 -7.63 27.48 5.62
C GLU A 44 -8.17 26.19 4.99
N LYS A 45 -9.50 26.07 4.91
CA LYS A 45 -10.16 24.84 4.49
C LYS A 45 -11.18 25.10 3.40
N ALA A 46 -11.21 24.21 2.42
CA ALA A 46 -12.33 24.00 1.52
C ALA A 46 -13.03 22.69 1.92
N VAL A 47 -14.34 22.72 2.14
CA VAL A 47 -15.13 21.56 2.54
C VAL A 47 -16.26 21.37 1.55
N VAL A 48 -16.37 20.15 1.01
CA VAL A 48 -17.52 19.69 0.24
C VAL A 48 -18.30 18.73 1.12
N ASP A 49 -19.51 19.13 1.50
CA ASP A 49 -20.36 18.30 2.35
C ASP A 49 -21.07 17.19 1.55
N GLY A 50 -21.76 16.29 2.26
CA GLY A 50 -22.55 15.21 1.66
C GLY A 50 -23.75 15.68 0.79
N ASP A 51 -24.15 16.95 0.88
CA ASP A 51 -25.19 17.57 0.05
C ASP A 51 -24.60 18.32 -1.17
N ASN A 52 -23.30 18.14 -1.40
CA ASN A 52 -22.49 18.75 -2.45
C ASN A 52 -22.46 20.29 -2.37
N ASN A 53 -22.50 20.84 -1.16
CA ASN A 53 -22.28 22.27 -0.92
C ASN A 53 -20.78 22.53 -0.68
N LEU A 54 -20.25 23.56 -1.33
CA LEU A 54 -18.87 24.00 -1.14
C LEU A 54 -18.79 25.10 -0.09
N PHE A 55 -17.98 24.90 0.94
CA PHE A 55 -17.63 25.91 1.92
C PHE A 55 -16.15 26.25 1.83
N ILE A 56 -15.81 27.52 1.68
CA ILE A 56 -14.42 28.00 1.74
C ILE A 56 -14.29 28.94 2.92
N LYS A 57 -13.37 28.65 3.84
CA LYS A 57 -13.21 29.40 5.11
C LYS A 57 -14.50 29.46 5.94
N GLY A 58 -15.37 28.46 5.78
CA GLY A 58 -16.69 28.39 6.44
C GLY A 58 -17.80 29.17 5.76
N GLU A 59 -17.53 29.86 4.65
CA GLU A 59 -18.54 30.57 3.86
C GLU A 59 -19.05 29.68 2.71
N LEU A 60 -20.38 29.61 2.54
CA LEU A 60 -21.01 28.87 1.46
C LEU A 60 -20.74 29.57 0.12
N ILE A 61 -20.20 28.83 -0.84
CA ILE A 61 -20.00 29.28 -2.21
C ILE A 61 -21.23 28.88 -3.04
N GLU A 62 -21.83 29.85 -3.71
CA GLU A 62 -22.97 29.62 -4.60
C GLU A 62 -22.46 28.94 -5.88
N LEU A 63 -22.92 27.70 -6.11
CA LEU A 63 -22.60 26.92 -7.29
C LEU A 63 -23.81 26.83 -8.21
N ASP A 64 -23.59 26.93 -9.51
CA ASP A 64 -24.60 26.56 -10.50
C ASP A 64 -24.74 25.02 -10.62
N ASP A 65 -25.72 24.56 -11.39
CA ASP A 65 -26.03 23.14 -11.54
C ASP A 65 -24.83 22.35 -12.12
N ASP A 66 -24.07 22.94 -13.06
CA ASP A 66 -22.93 22.30 -13.71
C ASP A 66 -21.71 22.21 -12.76
N GLN A 67 -21.50 23.23 -11.93
CA GLN A 67 -20.49 23.26 -10.88
C GLN A 67 -20.83 22.28 -9.77
N LYS A 68 -22.10 22.23 -9.36
CA LYS A 68 -22.56 21.30 -8.32
C LYS A 68 -22.40 19.84 -8.75
N ALA A 69 -22.75 19.51 -10.00
CA ALA A 69 -22.52 18.17 -10.54
C ALA A 69 -21.01 17.82 -10.64
N ALA A 70 -20.17 18.80 -11.00
CA ALA A 70 -18.73 18.59 -11.09
C ALA A 70 -18.08 18.29 -9.73
N ILE A 71 -18.45 19.05 -8.70
CA ILE A 71 -17.89 18.87 -7.36
C ILE A 71 -18.44 17.62 -6.66
N GLU A 72 -19.69 17.24 -6.94
CA GLU A 72 -20.26 15.96 -6.52
C GLU A 72 -19.43 14.79 -7.06
N ASN A 73 -19.21 14.75 -8.38
CA ASN A 73 -18.43 13.69 -9.01
C ASN A 73 -17.00 13.62 -8.44
N TYR A 74 -16.35 14.76 -8.22
CA TYR A 74 -15.02 14.81 -7.61
C TYR A 74 -15.02 14.27 -6.17
N ARG A 75 -15.96 14.71 -5.31
CA ARG A 75 -16.13 14.23 -3.93
C ARG A 75 -16.35 12.73 -3.87
N GLU A 76 -17.24 12.20 -4.71
CA GLU A 76 -17.56 10.77 -4.74
C GLU A 76 -16.36 9.92 -5.14
N LYS A 77 -15.62 10.32 -6.18
CA LYS A 77 -14.45 9.58 -6.62
C LYS A 77 -13.31 9.63 -5.59
N MET A 78 -13.07 10.79 -4.98
CA MET A 78 -12.10 10.92 -3.90
C MET A 78 -12.41 9.94 -2.75
N ASN A 79 -13.68 9.89 -2.31
CA ASN A 79 -14.11 8.97 -1.27
C ASN A 79 -14.11 7.50 -1.71
N ALA A 80 -14.24 7.21 -3.01
CA ALA A 80 -14.19 5.85 -3.54
C ALA A 80 -12.78 5.23 -3.50
N TYR A 81 -11.71 6.02 -3.41
CA TYR A 81 -10.35 5.50 -3.29
C TYR A 81 -10.06 4.84 -1.95
N ILE A 82 -10.68 5.32 -0.87
CA ILE A 82 -10.45 4.80 0.48
C ILE A 82 -10.73 3.28 0.54
N PRO A 83 -11.91 2.79 0.15
CA PRO A 83 -12.18 1.34 0.18
C PRO A 83 -11.31 0.56 -0.82
N GLN A 84 -10.92 1.15 -1.95
CA GLN A 84 -10.04 0.50 -2.93
C GLN A 84 -8.62 0.29 -2.37
N ALA A 85 -8.04 1.33 -1.76
CA ALA A 85 -6.74 1.24 -1.11
C ALA A 85 -6.75 0.23 0.04
N LYS A 86 -7.82 0.18 0.83
CA LYS A 86 -8.00 -0.87 1.86
C LYS A 86 -8.06 -2.27 1.27
N GLN A 87 -8.81 -2.45 0.18
CA GLN A 87 -8.93 -3.75 -0.47
C GLN A 87 -7.56 -4.22 -0.97
N LEU A 88 -6.80 -3.34 -1.62
CA LEU A 88 -5.45 -3.66 -2.09
C LEU A 88 -4.51 -4.06 -0.95
N ALA A 89 -4.53 -3.32 0.16
CA ALA A 89 -3.75 -3.67 1.35
C ALA A 89 -4.19 -5.02 1.95
N SER A 90 -5.50 -5.28 2.00
CA SER A 90 -6.05 -6.55 2.49
C SER A 90 -5.67 -7.74 1.59
N ASP A 91 -5.72 -7.56 0.27
CA ASP A 91 -5.33 -8.58 -0.70
C ASP A 91 -3.83 -8.90 -0.58
N GLY A 92 -3.00 -7.86 -0.43
CA GLY A 92 -1.56 -8.02 -0.18
C GLY A 92 -1.25 -8.77 1.12
N LEU A 93 -1.97 -8.48 2.20
CA LEU A 93 -1.85 -9.22 3.46
C LEU A 93 -2.31 -10.68 3.35
N ALA A 94 -3.42 -10.92 2.63
CA ALA A 94 -3.91 -12.27 2.37
C ALA A 94 -2.87 -13.10 1.60
N LEU A 95 -2.31 -12.54 0.54
CA LEU A 95 -1.23 -13.16 -0.23
C LEU A 95 0.00 -13.47 0.64
N ALA A 96 0.42 -12.53 1.49
CA ALA A 96 1.54 -12.77 2.39
C ALA A 96 1.27 -13.94 3.34
N ASN A 97 0.05 -14.05 3.88
CA ASN A 97 -0.35 -15.16 4.74
C ASN A 97 -0.39 -16.50 4.00
N ASP A 98 -0.93 -16.53 2.77
CA ASP A 98 -0.98 -17.73 1.93
C ASP A 98 0.43 -18.26 1.64
N ILE A 99 1.38 -17.36 1.35
CA ILE A 99 2.80 -17.71 1.19
C ILE A 99 3.35 -18.32 2.48
N ILE A 100 3.09 -17.71 3.65
CA ILE A 100 3.56 -18.24 4.94
C ILE A 100 2.94 -19.62 5.24
N ASP A 101 1.68 -19.83 4.91
CA ASP A 101 1.00 -21.11 5.11
C ASP A 101 1.57 -22.23 4.23
N ASP A 102 1.81 -21.96 2.96
CA ASP A 102 2.43 -22.92 2.04
C ASP A 102 3.82 -23.36 2.50
N ILE A 103 4.57 -22.42 3.07
CA ILE A 103 5.87 -22.67 3.69
C ILE A 103 5.71 -23.60 4.91
N ALA A 104 4.80 -23.27 5.81
CA ALA A 104 4.55 -24.02 7.04
C ALA A 104 4.16 -25.48 6.71
N VAL A 105 3.27 -25.67 5.73
CA VAL A 105 2.88 -26.98 5.20
C VAL A 105 4.09 -27.72 4.60
N SER A 106 4.95 -27.02 3.84
CA SER A 106 6.12 -27.65 3.22
C SER A 106 7.14 -28.21 4.22
N LEU A 107 7.21 -27.60 5.40
CA LEU A 107 8.10 -28.02 6.48
C LEU A 107 7.46 -29.05 7.42
N ASP A 108 6.20 -29.44 7.17
CA ASP A 108 5.40 -30.27 8.06
C ASP A 108 5.25 -29.64 9.45
N ALA A 109 5.09 -28.31 9.47
CA ALA A 109 5.13 -27.47 10.65
C ALA A 109 4.05 -26.35 10.57
N PRO A 110 2.75 -26.72 10.45
CA PRO A 110 1.67 -25.80 10.10
C PRO A 110 1.51 -24.62 11.08
N ASP A 111 1.77 -24.84 12.37
CA ASP A 111 1.59 -23.81 13.41
C ASP A 111 2.88 -23.01 13.69
N SER A 112 4.00 -23.32 13.01
CA SER A 112 5.32 -22.77 13.40
C SER A 112 5.56 -21.34 12.96
N PHE A 113 4.74 -20.79 12.05
CA PHE A 113 4.95 -19.45 11.47
C PHE A 113 3.84 -18.44 11.81
N ASP A 114 2.97 -18.75 12.77
CA ASP A 114 1.87 -17.85 13.17
C ASP A 114 2.38 -16.50 13.72
N ASN A 115 3.53 -16.49 14.40
CA ASN A 115 4.20 -15.26 14.82
C ASN A 115 4.60 -14.37 13.63
N VAL A 116 5.00 -14.96 12.50
CA VAL A 116 5.31 -14.22 11.28
C VAL A 116 4.06 -13.54 10.74
N LYS A 117 2.93 -14.26 10.69
CA LYS A 117 1.64 -13.69 10.26
C LYS A 117 1.19 -12.54 11.16
N VAL A 118 1.32 -12.71 12.49
CA VAL A 118 1.03 -11.65 13.46
C VAL A 118 1.93 -10.44 13.22
N ALA A 119 3.23 -10.65 13.05
CA ALA A 119 4.17 -9.56 12.85
C ALA A 119 3.91 -8.78 11.55
N VAL A 120 3.58 -9.48 10.45
CA VAL A 120 3.18 -8.85 9.19
C VAL A 120 1.88 -8.07 9.39
N LYS A 121 0.84 -8.66 9.99
CA LYS A 121 -0.43 -7.99 10.26
C LYS A 121 -0.25 -6.74 11.12
N ASP A 122 0.54 -6.81 12.19
CA ASP A 122 0.79 -5.70 13.10
C ASP A 122 1.52 -4.56 12.38
N PHE A 123 2.46 -4.89 11.50
CA PHE A 123 3.12 -3.91 10.64
C PHE A 123 2.14 -3.21 9.69
N PHE A 124 1.28 -3.96 9.00
CA PHE A 124 0.24 -3.37 8.14
C PHE A 124 -0.72 -2.46 8.91
N ALA A 125 -1.11 -2.86 10.12
CA ALA A 125 -1.98 -2.05 10.97
C ALA A 125 -1.30 -0.75 11.44
N ASP A 126 -0.01 -0.77 11.75
CA ASP A 126 0.78 0.43 12.08
C ASP A 126 0.85 1.39 10.88
N VAL A 127 1.11 0.85 9.68
CA VAL A 127 1.12 1.62 8.44
C VAL A 127 -0.24 2.27 8.17
N GLU A 128 -1.34 1.50 8.27
CA GLU A 128 -2.71 1.99 8.06
C GLU A 128 -3.08 3.09 9.07
N ALA A 129 -2.73 2.91 10.34
CA ALA A 129 -3.07 3.86 11.40
C ALA A 129 -2.54 5.28 11.17
N ARG A 130 -1.47 5.45 10.37
CA ARG A 130 -0.92 6.77 10.00
C ARG A 130 -1.87 7.59 9.13
N TYR A 131 -2.76 6.93 8.39
CA TYR A 131 -3.72 7.56 7.49
C TYR A 131 -5.11 7.70 8.12
N TYR A 132 -5.29 7.36 9.40
CA TYR A 132 -6.57 7.52 10.09
C TYR A 132 -6.44 8.42 11.31
N LYS A 133 -7.32 9.41 11.41
CA LYS A 133 -7.41 10.28 12.57
C LYS A 133 -8.86 10.61 12.87
N ASP A 134 -9.30 10.31 14.09
CA ASP A 134 -10.66 10.56 14.58
C ASP A 134 -11.79 9.94 13.71
N GLY A 135 -11.48 8.91 12.91
CA GLY A 135 -12.40 8.25 11.98
C GLY A 135 -12.24 8.69 10.53
N ASP A 136 -11.57 9.82 10.30
CA ASP A 136 -11.29 10.36 8.97
C ASP A 136 -10.07 9.68 8.36
N PHE A 137 -10.13 9.39 7.08
CA PHE A 137 -8.95 9.09 6.27
C PHE A 137 -8.23 10.39 5.94
N ILE A 138 -6.95 10.46 6.27
CA ILE A 138 -6.08 11.61 6.05
C ILE A 138 -5.06 11.25 4.99
N LEU A 139 -5.11 11.96 3.88
CA LEU A 139 -4.09 11.93 2.84
C LEU A 139 -3.19 13.17 3.04
N PRO A 140 -1.99 13.02 3.61
CA PRO A 140 -1.11 14.15 3.90
C PRO A 140 -0.62 14.81 2.61
N ALA A 141 -0.38 16.12 2.68
CA ALA A 141 0.36 16.82 1.65
C ALA A 141 1.82 16.32 1.64
N ASP A 142 2.24 15.74 0.54
CA ASP A 142 3.61 15.30 0.35
C ASP A 142 3.96 15.16 -1.13
N SER A 143 5.25 15.23 -1.42
CA SER A 143 5.78 14.94 -2.76
C SER A 143 5.80 13.45 -3.04
N PHE A 144 5.66 13.07 -4.30
CA PHE A 144 5.81 11.69 -4.77
C PHE A 144 7.13 11.07 -4.32
N ASP A 145 8.22 11.84 -4.38
CA ASP A 145 9.56 11.38 -4.03
C ASP A 145 9.67 11.07 -2.53
N SER A 146 9.15 11.95 -1.66
CA SER A 146 9.12 11.73 -0.21
C SER A 146 8.21 10.56 0.18
N MET A 147 7.03 10.47 -0.44
CA MET A 147 6.14 9.33 -0.25
C MET A 147 6.89 8.05 -0.63
N THR A 148 7.47 7.98 -1.83
CA THR A 148 8.22 6.81 -2.32
C THR A 148 9.36 6.43 -1.39
N GLU A 149 10.10 7.42 -0.86
CA GLU A 149 11.15 7.17 0.13
C GLU A 149 10.59 6.56 1.42
N SER A 150 9.49 7.12 1.96
CA SER A 150 8.80 6.59 3.14
C SER A 150 8.33 5.14 2.92
N TRP A 151 7.67 4.87 1.79
CA TRP A 151 7.25 3.52 1.39
C TRP A 151 8.42 2.55 1.28
N SER A 152 9.55 2.99 0.72
CA SER A 152 10.78 2.16 0.62
C SER A 152 11.33 1.82 2.00
N GLN A 153 11.40 2.80 2.91
CA GLN A 153 11.87 2.56 4.29
C GLN A 153 10.95 1.61 5.05
N ASP A 154 9.64 1.73 4.86
CA ASP A 154 8.67 0.85 5.48
C ASP A 154 8.76 -0.57 4.92
N PHE A 155 8.96 -0.72 3.62
CA PHE A 155 9.23 -2.03 3.02
C PHE A 155 10.50 -2.68 3.59
N GLU A 156 11.58 -1.94 3.76
CA GLU A 156 12.82 -2.44 4.37
C GLU A 156 12.59 -2.92 5.82
N LYS A 157 11.83 -2.16 6.63
CA LYS A 157 11.44 -2.58 7.99
C LYS A 157 10.60 -3.85 7.98
N ALA A 158 9.63 -3.94 7.07
CA ALA A 158 8.79 -5.12 6.92
C ALA A 158 9.63 -6.36 6.59
N GLN A 159 10.60 -6.21 5.68
CA GLN A 159 11.55 -7.28 5.35
C GLN A 159 12.39 -7.71 6.54
N GLU A 160 12.89 -6.76 7.35
CA GLU A 160 13.65 -7.08 8.56
C GLU A 160 12.81 -7.87 9.57
N ILE A 161 11.58 -7.40 9.84
CA ILE A 161 10.62 -8.07 10.74
C ILE A 161 10.32 -9.47 10.23
N PHE A 162 9.96 -9.59 8.95
CA PHE A 162 9.69 -10.87 8.32
C PHE A 162 10.89 -11.81 8.45
N ASN A 163 12.08 -11.38 8.03
CA ASN A 163 13.28 -12.22 8.08
C ASN A 163 13.60 -12.68 9.50
N LYS A 164 13.49 -11.80 10.49
CA LYS A 164 13.78 -12.13 11.89
C LYS A 164 12.80 -13.18 12.43
N GLU A 165 11.49 -12.94 12.28
CA GLU A 165 10.47 -13.84 12.79
C GLU A 165 10.49 -15.16 12.02
N PHE A 166 10.66 -15.10 10.70
CA PHE A 166 10.73 -16.26 9.82
C PHE A 166 11.92 -17.15 10.12
N LEU A 167 13.13 -16.59 10.27
CA LEU A 167 14.32 -17.39 10.59
C LEU A 167 14.22 -18.03 11.97
N THR A 168 13.62 -17.32 12.93
CA THR A 168 13.37 -17.86 14.28
C THR A 168 12.41 -19.07 14.19
N SER A 169 11.29 -18.88 13.49
CA SER A 169 10.26 -19.90 13.27
C SER A 169 10.79 -21.13 12.52
N ALA A 170 11.53 -20.91 11.44
CA ALA A 170 12.16 -21.96 10.66
C ALA A 170 13.18 -22.73 11.49
N PHE A 171 14.01 -22.04 12.27
CA PHE A 171 14.97 -22.69 13.17
C PHE A 171 14.27 -23.55 14.22
N ASP A 172 13.19 -23.05 14.84
CA ASP A 172 12.44 -23.79 15.86
C ASP A 172 11.75 -25.03 15.27
N ALA A 173 11.09 -24.90 14.12
CA ALA A 173 10.46 -26.01 13.42
C ALA A 173 11.47 -27.10 13.05
N LEU A 174 12.60 -26.70 12.48
CA LEU A 174 13.64 -27.64 12.03
C LEU A 174 14.36 -28.27 13.23
N SER A 175 14.62 -27.51 14.30
CA SER A 175 15.18 -28.01 15.56
C SER A 175 14.27 -29.05 16.23
N ALA A 176 12.95 -28.84 16.21
CA ALA A 176 11.98 -29.80 16.71
C ALA A 176 12.04 -31.13 15.94
N LYS A 177 12.02 -31.06 14.61
CA LYS A 177 12.12 -32.23 13.72
C LYS A 177 13.45 -32.98 13.88
N MET A 178 14.56 -32.27 13.97
CA MET A 178 15.89 -32.86 14.18
C MET A 178 16.04 -33.56 15.54
N LYS A 179 15.30 -33.12 16.58
CA LYS A 179 15.23 -33.83 17.86
C LYS A 179 14.45 -35.15 17.74
N GLU A 180 13.41 -35.17 16.91
CA GLU A 180 12.63 -36.37 16.61
C GLU A 180 13.45 -37.39 15.79
N ASP A 181 14.22 -36.90 14.81
CA ASP A 181 15.05 -37.72 13.91
C ASP A 181 16.41 -38.14 14.50
N GLY A 182 16.68 -37.83 15.77
CA GLY A 182 17.84 -38.34 16.50
C GLY A 182 19.18 -37.61 16.25
N GLY A 183 19.16 -36.37 15.74
CA GLY A 183 20.37 -35.52 15.67
C GLY A 183 20.27 -34.31 14.73
N LEU A 184 21.17 -33.34 14.92
CA LEU A 184 21.28 -32.14 14.09
C LEU A 184 21.94 -32.46 12.72
N ASN A 185 21.15 -32.75 11.68
CA ASN A 185 21.57 -32.74 10.28
C ASN A 185 21.46 -31.34 9.62
N LEU A 186 22.56 -30.59 9.64
CA LEU A 186 22.63 -29.24 9.04
C LEU A 186 22.56 -29.23 7.50
N THR A 187 22.80 -30.37 6.83
CA THR A 187 22.68 -30.46 5.37
C THR A 187 21.21 -30.51 4.95
N ALA A 188 20.40 -31.34 5.62
CA ALA A 188 18.95 -31.39 5.39
C ALA A 188 18.27 -30.05 5.68
N LEU A 189 18.77 -29.33 6.70
CA LEU A 189 18.35 -27.97 7.01
C LEU A 189 18.60 -27.00 5.85
N SER A 190 19.81 -27.02 5.28
CA SER A 190 20.18 -26.15 4.16
C SER A 190 19.40 -26.47 2.88
N GLU A 191 19.12 -27.74 2.61
CA GLU A 191 18.29 -28.18 1.47
C GLU A 191 16.85 -27.69 1.64
N SER A 192 16.28 -27.85 2.85
CA SER A 192 14.93 -27.37 3.16
C SER A 192 14.81 -25.85 2.99
N MET A 193 15.84 -25.08 3.38
CA MET A 193 15.87 -23.62 3.16
C MET A 193 15.95 -23.23 1.68
N ALA A 194 16.68 -23.99 0.86
CA ALA A 194 16.76 -23.73 -0.57
C ALA A 194 15.43 -24.03 -1.29
N GLU A 195 14.77 -25.13 -0.95
CA GLU A 195 13.44 -25.47 -1.46
C GLU A 195 12.40 -24.44 -1.04
N LEU A 196 12.48 -24.00 0.22
CA LEU A 196 11.63 -22.97 0.77
C LEU A 196 11.75 -21.65 0.01
N GLN A 197 12.99 -21.19 -0.23
CA GLN A 197 13.24 -19.99 -1.02
C GLN A 197 12.67 -20.13 -2.44
N ALA A 198 12.83 -21.29 -3.08
CA ALA A 198 12.29 -21.52 -4.42
C ALA A 198 10.75 -21.43 -4.45
N LYS A 199 10.07 -21.98 -3.43
CA LYS A 199 8.61 -21.88 -3.30
C LYS A 199 8.12 -20.45 -3.09
N VAL A 200 8.79 -19.67 -2.24
CA VAL A 200 8.46 -18.25 -2.05
C VAL A 200 8.57 -17.50 -3.37
N GLN A 201 9.64 -17.74 -4.13
CA GLN A 201 9.82 -17.10 -5.44
C GLN A 201 8.75 -17.53 -6.45
N GLU A 202 8.38 -18.80 -6.48
CA GLU A 202 7.30 -19.32 -7.34
C GLU A 202 5.98 -18.64 -7.02
N ARG A 203 5.57 -18.57 -5.75
CA ARG A 203 4.33 -17.91 -5.33
C ARG A 203 4.34 -16.41 -5.60
N LEU A 204 5.43 -15.72 -5.28
CA LEU A 204 5.55 -14.30 -5.61
C LEU A 204 5.43 -14.07 -7.12
N ALA A 205 5.98 -14.95 -7.95
CA ALA A 205 5.86 -14.85 -9.41
C ALA A 205 4.46 -15.19 -9.93
N GLU A 206 3.73 -16.10 -9.28
CA GLU A 206 2.33 -16.41 -9.61
C GLU A 206 1.44 -15.18 -9.39
N HIS A 207 1.68 -14.45 -8.30
CA HIS A 207 0.87 -13.29 -7.92
C HIS A 207 1.43 -11.94 -8.41
N SER A 208 2.67 -11.89 -8.92
CA SER A 208 3.31 -10.62 -9.32
C SER A 208 2.51 -9.88 -10.37
N LYS A 209 1.90 -10.60 -11.32
CA LYS A 209 1.09 -9.98 -12.39
C LYS A 209 -0.18 -9.33 -11.87
N ASP A 210 -0.82 -9.93 -10.87
CA ASP A 210 -2.03 -9.37 -10.29
C ASP A 210 -1.70 -8.12 -9.47
N VAL A 211 -0.60 -8.16 -8.72
CA VAL A 211 -0.08 -7.00 -7.97
C VAL A 211 0.37 -5.87 -8.92
N GLU A 212 1.10 -6.20 -9.98
CA GLU A 212 1.53 -5.24 -11.01
C GLU A 212 0.31 -4.56 -11.64
N LYS A 213 -0.71 -5.34 -12.02
CA LYS A 213 -1.94 -4.80 -12.59
C LYS A 213 -2.70 -3.92 -11.60
N GLN A 214 -2.84 -4.33 -10.34
CA GLN A 214 -3.52 -3.51 -9.33
C GLN A 214 -2.79 -2.17 -9.09
N ALA A 215 -1.45 -2.18 -9.14
CA ALA A 215 -0.66 -0.96 -9.06
C ALA A 215 -0.84 -0.07 -10.31
N GLU A 216 -0.89 -0.66 -11.50
CA GLU A 216 -1.20 0.05 -12.76
C GLU A 216 -2.60 0.68 -12.71
N ASP A 217 -3.63 -0.09 -12.35
CA ASP A 217 -5.01 0.38 -12.27
C ASP A 217 -5.14 1.54 -11.26
N LEU A 218 -4.49 1.45 -10.09
CA LEU A 218 -4.48 2.54 -9.10
C LEU A 218 -3.78 3.78 -9.64
N CYS A 219 -2.69 3.58 -10.39
CA CYS A 219 -1.93 4.68 -10.96
C CYS A 219 -2.72 5.44 -12.03
N GLU A 220 -3.30 4.72 -13.00
CA GLU A 220 -4.14 5.32 -14.03
C GLU A 220 -5.30 6.11 -13.41
N SER A 221 -5.88 5.57 -12.33
CA SER A 221 -6.95 6.24 -11.60
C SER A 221 -6.48 7.56 -10.95
N LEU A 222 -5.27 7.61 -10.39
CA LEU A 222 -4.70 8.84 -9.81
C LEU A 222 -4.40 9.90 -10.87
N ASP A 223 -3.87 9.50 -12.03
CA ASP A 223 -3.66 10.39 -13.18
C ASP A 223 -4.99 10.97 -13.68
N ASP A 224 -6.01 10.13 -13.84
CA ASP A 224 -7.37 10.56 -14.20
C ASP A 224 -7.94 11.53 -13.16
N MET A 225 -7.70 11.28 -11.87
CA MET A 225 -8.15 12.16 -10.78
C MET A 225 -7.49 13.55 -10.86
N ALA A 226 -6.17 13.58 -11.09
CA ALA A 226 -5.44 14.84 -11.27
C ALA A 226 -5.94 15.61 -12.51
N GLY A 227 -6.25 14.91 -13.60
CA GLY A 227 -6.87 15.48 -14.79
C GLY A 227 -8.25 16.08 -14.53
N GLU A 228 -9.12 15.35 -13.82
CA GLU A 228 -10.46 15.79 -13.47
C GLU A 228 -10.45 16.99 -12.52
N GLU A 229 -9.49 17.03 -11.59
CA GLU A 229 -9.30 18.19 -10.73
C GLU A 229 -8.99 19.44 -11.57
N GLN A 230 -8.14 19.34 -12.60
CA GLN A 230 -7.87 20.50 -13.46
C GLN A 230 -9.12 21.04 -14.13
N ASP A 231 -10.07 20.18 -14.50
CA ASP A 231 -11.34 20.60 -15.09
C ASP A 231 -12.29 21.18 -14.02
N LEU A 232 -12.28 20.64 -12.80
CA LEU A 232 -12.99 21.22 -11.66
C LEU A 232 -12.50 22.65 -11.37
N LEU A 233 -11.19 22.87 -11.31
CA LEU A 233 -10.58 24.18 -11.04
C LEU A 233 -10.86 25.23 -12.13
N LYS A 234 -11.14 24.79 -13.38
CA LYS A 234 -11.61 25.68 -14.45
C LYS A 234 -13.07 26.08 -14.25
N LYS A 235 -13.91 25.16 -13.74
CA LYS A 235 -15.34 25.40 -13.49
C LYS A 235 -15.58 26.18 -12.21
N ILE A 236 -14.78 25.96 -11.17
CA ILE A 236 -14.90 26.59 -9.84
C ILE A 236 -13.55 27.26 -9.51
N PRO A 237 -13.30 28.49 -10.01
CA PRO A 237 -12.02 29.17 -9.82
C PRO A 237 -11.65 29.45 -8.36
N GLU A 238 -12.63 29.47 -7.46
CA GLU A 238 -12.46 29.63 -6.01
C GLU A 238 -11.63 28.49 -5.38
N LEU A 239 -11.58 27.32 -6.02
CA LEU A 239 -10.82 26.16 -5.55
C LEU A 239 -9.34 26.17 -5.97
N LYS A 240 -8.88 27.15 -6.75
CA LYS A 240 -7.49 27.14 -7.29
C LYS A 240 -6.41 27.06 -6.21
N ASP A 241 -6.62 27.71 -5.07
CA ASP A 241 -5.68 27.67 -3.95
C ASP A 241 -5.77 26.35 -3.16
N TYR A 242 -6.77 25.51 -3.45
CA TYR A 242 -7.05 24.22 -2.80
C TYR A 242 -6.79 23.03 -3.73
N GLN A 243 -5.99 23.21 -4.80
CA GLN A 243 -5.59 22.11 -5.67
C GLN A 243 -4.87 21.02 -4.85
N VAL A 244 -5.32 19.78 -4.97
CA VAL A 244 -4.77 18.60 -4.28
C VAL A 244 -3.62 18.02 -5.08
N PHE A 245 -3.82 17.70 -6.36
CA PHE A 245 -2.89 16.90 -7.15
C PHE A 245 -2.12 17.74 -8.18
N THR A 246 -0.82 17.45 -8.33
CA THR A 246 0.02 17.97 -9.41
C THR A 246 0.87 16.86 -10.01
N ILE A 247 1.07 16.92 -11.33
CA ILE A 247 1.92 16.01 -12.13
C ILE A 247 3.18 16.76 -12.58
#